data_AF-A0A2M7SP64-F1
#
_entry.id   AF-A0A2M7SP64-F1
#
_cell.length_a   1.000
_cell.length_b   1.000
_cell.length_c   1.000
_cell.angle_alpha   90.00
_cell.angle_beta   90.00
_cell.angle_gamma   90.00
#
_symmetry.space_group_name_H-M   'P 1'
#
loop_
_entity.id
_entity.type
_entity.pdbx_description
1 polymer ?
#
loop_
_entity_poly.entity_id
_entity_poly.type
_entity_poly.pdbx_seq_one_letter_code
_entity_poly.pdbx_strand_id
1 'polypeptide(L)'
;MFEFTRSKSIGVEKREDGIFLIHGFLDDNVYTIELDLGVKTPEFTIVSAKGNMKRYTTPECPKAPSILDDAIGLQIGGADFETKVKKLVGRGGCRHLADLFIECCNAVFPAVIQTQWKIARSNGMSKDDFIKGLVNKEPKIRDRCMTYSRESELVRRLGVSW
;
A
#
# COMPACT_ATOMS: atom_id res chain seq x y z
N MET A 1 22.15 22.36 -9.57
CA MET A 1 20.87 22.42 -8.82
C MET A 1 19.88 21.58 -9.61
N PHE A 2 19.09 20.71 -8.97
CA PHE A 2 18.12 19.90 -9.70
C PHE A 2 16.99 20.79 -10.25
N GLU A 3 16.71 20.72 -11.55
CA GLU A 3 15.64 21.47 -12.20
C GLU A 3 14.25 20.92 -11.84
N PHE A 4 14.20 19.64 -11.47
CA PHE A 4 13.01 18.96 -11.00
C PHE A 4 13.38 17.99 -9.87
N THR A 5 12.56 17.98 -8.82
CA THR A 5 12.63 17.04 -7.71
C THR A 5 11.23 16.59 -7.37
N ARG A 6 11.05 15.27 -7.22
CA ARG A 6 9.82 14.67 -6.70
C ARG A 6 10.15 13.80 -5.52
N SER A 7 9.39 13.97 -4.44
CA SER A 7 9.39 13.12 -3.28
C SER A 7 8.03 12.47 -3.10
N LYS A 8 8.03 11.21 -2.67
CA LYS A 8 6.85 10.53 -2.14
C LYS A 8 7.23 9.99 -0.77
N SER A 9 6.44 10.27 0.25
CA SER A 9 6.58 9.68 1.57
C SER A 9 5.29 8.99 1.97
N ILE A 10 5.42 7.84 2.63
CA ILE A 10 4.29 7.05 3.07
C ILE A 10 4.55 6.62 4.51
N GLY A 11 3.66 7.02 5.41
CA GLY A 11 3.61 6.56 6.79
C GLY A 11 2.49 5.54 6.96
N VAL A 12 2.74 4.49 7.75
CA VAL A 12 1.72 3.49 8.09
C VAL A 12 1.70 3.29 9.59
N GLU A 13 0.52 3.41 10.18
CA GLU A 13 0.26 3.22 11.61
C GLU A 13 -0.80 2.12 11.80
N LYS A 14 -0.55 1.19 12.72
CA LYS A 14 -1.56 0.20 13.13
C LYS A 14 -2.39 0.74 14.29
N ARG A 15 -3.72 0.72 14.15
CA ARG A 15 -4.68 0.95 15.24
C ARG A 15 -5.09 -0.35 15.94
N GLU A 16 -5.62 -0.22 17.15
CA GLU A 16 -6.04 -1.35 17.99
C GLU A 16 -7.18 -2.18 17.39
N ASP A 17 -8.03 -1.55 16.56
CA ASP A 17 -9.19 -2.14 15.90
C ASP A 17 -8.85 -3.00 14.65
N GLY A 18 -7.57 -3.24 14.39
CA GLY A 18 -7.11 -4.00 13.22
C GLY A 18 -7.13 -3.21 11.91
N ILE A 19 -7.31 -1.89 12.00
CA ILE A 19 -7.18 -0.96 10.88
C ILE A 19 -5.76 -0.41 10.84
N PHE A 20 -5.18 -0.37 9.64
CA PHE A 20 -3.96 0.35 9.34
C PHE A 20 -4.34 1.68 8.71
N LEU A 21 -3.87 2.78 9.31
CA LEU A 21 -3.92 4.09 8.70
C LEU A 21 -2.67 4.31 7.87
N ILE A 22 -2.86 4.81 6.66
CA ILE A 22 -1.79 5.12 5.73
C ILE A 22 -1.91 6.59 5.37
N HIS A 23 -0.83 7.34 5.56
CA HIS A 23 -0.71 8.71 5.08
C HIS A 23 0.34 8.76 3.98
N GLY A 24 -0.10 9.07 2.76
CA GLY A 24 0.75 9.31 1.61
C GLY A 24 0.87 10.80 1.31
N PHE A 25 2.08 11.23 1.01
CA PHE A 25 2.38 12.59 0.60
C PHE A 25 3.27 12.56 -0.65
N LEU A 26 2.88 13.30 -1.67
CA LEU A 26 3.69 13.56 -2.85
C LEU A 26 3.95 15.06 -2.91
N ASP A 27 5.21 15.44 -3.08
CA ASP A 27 5.59 16.83 -3.34
C ASP A 27 6.66 16.90 -4.43
N ASP A 28 6.38 17.71 -5.44
CA ASP A 28 7.29 18.06 -6.51
C ASP A 28 7.09 19.52 -6.97
N ASN A 29 7.86 19.96 -7.97
CA ASN A 29 7.78 21.34 -8.47
C ASN A 29 6.38 21.72 -9.01
N VAL A 30 5.58 20.74 -9.42
CA VAL A 30 4.29 20.86 -10.14
C VAL A 30 3.09 20.43 -9.28
N TYR A 31 3.24 19.38 -8.46
CA TYR A 31 2.17 18.76 -7.69
C TYR A 31 2.52 18.59 -6.22
N THR A 32 1.52 18.83 -5.38
CA THR A 32 1.56 18.51 -3.94
C THR A 32 0.24 17.82 -3.62
N ILE A 33 0.28 16.56 -3.19
CA ILE A 33 -0.88 15.69 -3.00
C ILE A 33 -0.77 15.00 -1.65
N GLU A 34 -1.85 15.03 -0.87
CA GLU A 34 -2.03 14.22 0.34
C GLU A 34 -3.10 13.16 0.11
N LEU A 35 -2.89 11.99 0.72
CA LEU A 35 -3.81 10.87 0.67
C LEU A 35 -3.80 10.12 2.00
N ASP A 36 -4.94 10.07 2.66
CA ASP A 36 -5.17 9.23 3.82
C ASP A 36 -6.01 8.01 3.43
N LEU A 37 -5.54 6.81 3.75
CA LEU A 37 -6.29 5.56 3.59
C LEU A 37 -6.46 4.85 4.93
N GLY A 38 -7.57 4.17 5.10
CA GLY A 38 -7.78 3.16 6.14
C GLY A 38 -7.89 1.79 5.49
N VAL A 39 -7.14 0.82 5.99
CA VAL A 39 -7.16 -0.57 5.48
C VAL A 39 -7.41 -1.53 6.63
N LYS A 40 -8.47 -2.33 6.52
CA LYS A 40 -8.80 -3.37 7.49
C LYS A 40 -8.09 -4.68 7.14
N THR A 41 -7.51 -5.30 8.16
CA THR A 41 -6.88 -6.63 8.08
C THR A 41 -7.74 -7.68 8.80
N PRO A 42 -7.66 -8.98 8.43
CA PRO A 42 -6.71 -9.59 7.49
C PRO A 42 -7.11 -9.49 6.01
N GLU A 43 -8.30 -9.01 5.66
CA GLU A 43 -8.78 -9.07 4.27
C GLU A 43 -8.08 -8.07 3.33
N PHE A 44 -7.34 -7.10 3.89
CA PHE A 44 -6.72 -5.97 3.18
C PHE A 44 -7.75 -5.13 2.42
N THR A 45 -8.88 -4.85 3.07
CA THR A 45 -10.00 -4.10 2.48
C THR A 45 -9.86 -2.61 2.81
N ILE A 46 -10.00 -1.76 1.80
CA ILE A 46 -10.03 -0.30 1.99
C ILE A 46 -11.34 0.09 2.67
N VAL A 47 -11.26 0.76 3.81
CA VAL A 47 -12.42 1.17 4.62
C VAL A 47 -12.59 2.69 4.70
N SER A 48 -11.56 3.45 4.35
CA SER A 48 -11.64 4.90 4.17
C SER A 48 -10.59 5.38 3.18
N ALA A 49 -10.91 6.45 2.45
CA ALA A 49 -9.97 7.13 1.56
C ALA A 49 -10.31 8.63 1.52
N LYS A 50 -9.31 9.49 1.73
CA LYS A 50 -9.44 10.95 1.65
C LYS A 50 -8.23 11.54 0.98
N GLY A 51 -8.42 12.46 0.06
CA GLY A 51 -7.32 13.08 -0.69
C GLY A 51 -7.41 14.59 -0.65
N ASN A 52 -6.27 15.24 -0.84
CA ASN A 52 -6.18 16.68 -0.96
C ASN A 52 -5.13 17.07 -1.99
N MET A 53 -5.52 17.93 -2.94
CA MET A 53 -4.62 18.46 -3.97
C MET A 53 -4.22 19.88 -3.56
N LYS A 54 -2.98 20.07 -3.07
CA LYS A 54 -2.47 21.37 -2.61
C LYS A 54 -1.83 22.19 -3.72
N ARG A 55 -1.12 21.54 -4.63
CA ARG A 55 -0.52 22.16 -5.82
C ARG A 55 -0.89 21.33 -7.04
N TYR A 56 -1.35 22.00 -8.09
CA TYR A 56 -1.87 21.37 -9.30
C TYR A 56 -1.86 22.35 -10.46
N THR A 57 -1.97 21.82 -11.68
CA THR A 57 -1.86 22.57 -12.94
C THR A 57 -3.20 22.88 -13.59
N THR A 58 -4.28 22.23 -13.16
CA THR A 58 -5.59 22.33 -13.82
C THR A 58 -6.75 22.39 -12.81
N PRO A 59 -7.85 23.11 -13.11
CA PRO A 59 -9.02 23.21 -12.22
C PRO A 59 -9.75 21.87 -11.96
N GLU A 60 -9.50 20.85 -12.78
CA GLU A 60 -10.07 19.52 -12.64
C GLU A 60 -9.39 18.71 -11.53
N CYS A 61 -8.10 18.97 -11.26
CA CYS A 61 -7.33 18.27 -10.24
C CYS A 61 -7.99 18.22 -8.85
N PRO A 62 -8.44 19.35 -8.26
CA PRO A 62 -9.07 19.33 -6.93
C PRO A 62 -10.41 18.61 -6.87
N LYS A 63 -10.99 18.18 -8.01
CA LYS A 63 -12.20 17.34 -8.04
C LYS A 63 -11.88 15.85 -7.88
N ALA A 64 -10.65 15.42 -8.15
CA ALA A 64 -10.28 14.01 -8.08
C ALA A 64 -10.50 13.34 -6.71
N PRO A 65 -10.29 14.01 -5.55
CA PRO A 65 -10.54 13.40 -4.24
C PRO A 65 -11.98 12.94 -4.00
N SER A 66 -12.98 13.52 -4.66
CA SER A 66 -14.39 13.11 -4.46
C SER A 66 -14.70 11.72 -5.02
N ILE A 67 -13.80 11.15 -5.83
CA ILE A 67 -13.95 9.82 -6.44
C ILE A 67 -13.35 8.73 -5.54
N LEU A 68 -12.63 9.12 -4.48
CA LEU A 68 -11.96 8.15 -3.60
C LEU A 68 -12.94 7.24 -2.84
N ASP A 69 -14.19 7.68 -2.64
CA ASP A 69 -15.22 6.85 -2.02
C ASP A 69 -15.52 5.59 -2.85
N ASP A 70 -15.37 5.65 -4.18
CA ASP A 70 -15.54 4.49 -5.07
C ASP A 70 -14.47 3.40 -4.86
N ALA A 71 -13.37 3.73 -4.18
CA ALA A 71 -12.32 2.77 -3.84
C ALA A 71 -12.58 2.04 -2.52
N ILE A 72 -13.55 2.48 -1.71
CA ILE A 72 -13.93 1.81 -0.47
C ILE A 72 -14.52 0.44 -0.80
N GLY A 73 -14.08 -0.58 -0.05
CA GLY A 73 -14.45 -1.99 -0.29
C GLY A 73 -13.53 -2.73 -1.27
N LEU A 74 -12.64 -2.02 -1.97
CA LEU A 74 -11.63 -2.71 -2.78
C LEU A 74 -10.65 -3.49 -1.90
N GLN A 75 -10.33 -4.70 -2.33
CA GLN A 75 -9.32 -5.55 -1.69
C GLN A 75 -7.97 -5.34 -2.34
N ILE A 76 -7.01 -4.88 -1.55
CA ILE A 76 -5.62 -4.76 -1.97
C ILE A 76 -5.06 -6.16 -2.21
N GLY A 77 -4.21 -6.29 -3.25
CA GLY A 77 -3.54 -7.54 -3.58
C GLY A 77 -4.27 -8.40 -4.62
N GLY A 78 -5.54 -8.12 -4.93
CA GLY A 78 -6.30 -8.83 -5.96
C GLY A 78 -5.73 -8.64 -7.37
N ALA A 79 -5.96 -9.62 -8.25
CA ALA A 79 -5.38 -9.67 -9.60
C ALA A 79 -5.72 -8.43 -10.46
N ASP A 80 -6.88 -7.82 -10.26
CA ASP A 80 -7.35 -6.65 -11.01
C ASP A 80 -7.32 -5.34 -10.20
N PHE A 81 -6.75 -5.35 -9.00
CA PHE A 81 -6.77 -4.21 -8.08
C PHE A 81 -6.18 -2.94 -8.70
N GLU A 82 -4.96 -3.02 -9.22
CA GLU A 82 -4.31 -1.85 -9.83
C GLU A 82 -5.07 -1.34 -11.05
N THR A 83 -5.62 -2.25 -11.87
CA THR A 83 -6.44 -1.87 -13.03
C THR A 83 -7.71 -1.15 -12.60
N LYS A 84 -8.36 -1.62 -11.52
CA LYS A 84 -9.52 -0.94 -10.92
C LYS A 84 -9.15 0.44 -10.41
N VAL A 85 -8.07 0.59 -9.65
CA VAL A 85 -7.61 1.90 -9.14
C VAL A 85 -7.26 2.86 -10.29
N LYS A 86 -6.51 2.41 -11.30
CA LYS A 86 -6.19 3.21 -12.50
C LYS A 86 -7.46 3.63 -13.25
N LYS A 87 -8.51 2.81 -13.26
CA LYS A 87 -9.80 3.15 -13.89
C LYS A 87 -10.59 4.16 -13.04
N LEU A 88 -10.82 3.86 -11.78
CA LEU A 88 -11.66 4.64 -10.87
C LEU A 88 -10.98 5.95 -10.50
N VAL A 89 -9.85 5.88 -9.79
CA VAL A 89 -9.12 7.06 -9.29
C VAL A 89 -8.36 7.75 -10.41
N GLY A 90 -7.75 6.98 -11.32
CA GLY A 90 -6.87 7.53 -12.35
C GLY A 90 -7.61 8.21 -13.51
N ARG A 91 -8.43 7.44 -14.24
CA ARG A 91 -9.22 7.96 -15.37
C ARG A 91 -10.46 8.73 -14.93
N GLY A 92 -11.10 8.31 -13.83
CA GLY A 92 -12.22 9.07 -13.26
C GLY A 92 -11.76 10.38 -12.62
N GLY A 93 -10.58 10.39 -11.99
CA GLY A 93 -10.04 11.55 -11.29
C GLY A 93 -8.68 12.01 -11.82
N CYS A 94 -7.60 11.66 -11.12
CA CYS A 94 -6.25 12.10 -11.41
C CYS A 94 -5.27 10.93 -11.41
N ARG A 95 -4.47 10.81 -12.48
CA ARG A 95 -3.43 9.77 -12.60
C ARG A 95 -2.38 9.86 -11.48
N HIS A 96 -1.94 11.06 -11.12
CA HIS A 96 -0.97 11.27 -10.04
C HIS A 96 -1.51 10.82 -8.67
N LEU A 97 -2.80 11.06 -8.41
CA LEU A 97 -3.47 10.59 -7.21
C LEU A 97 -3.59 9.06 -7.20
N ALA A 98 -3.93 8.44 -8.34
CA ALA A 98 -3.99 7.00 -8.47
C ALA A 98 -2.61 6.33 -8.26
N ASP A 99 -1.53 6.94 -8.75
CA ASP A 99 -0.18 6.44 -8.52
C ASP A 99 0.18 6.50 -7.02
N LEU A 100 -0.07 7.63 -6.34
CA LEU A 100 0.15 7.72 -4.89
C LEU A 100 -0.71 6.71 -4.12
N PHE A 101 -1.95 6.50 -4.55
CA PHE A 101 -2.87 5.53 -3.96
C PHE A 101 -2.34 4.10 -4.02
N ILE A 102 -1.85 3.66 -5.19
CA ILE A 102 -1.29 2.31 -5.35
C ILE A 102 -0.05 2.14 -4.45
N GLU A 103 0.81 3.15 -4.37
CA GLU A 103 1.99 3.12 -3.51
C GLU A 103 1.60 3.00 -2.02
N CYS A 104 0.60 3.77 -1.56
CA CYS A 104 0.05 3.66 -0.20
C CYS A 104 -0.47 2.24 0.08
N CYS A 105 -1.19 1.64 -0.88
CA CYS A 105 -1.68 0.28 -0.74
C CYS A 105 -0.55 -0.76 -0.66
N ASN A 106 0.51 -0.60 -1.45
CA ASN A 106 1.68 -1.47 -1.40
C ASN A 106 2.44 -1.36 -0.08
N ALA A 107 2.49 -0.17 0.53
CA ALA A 107 3.16 0.06 1.81
C ALA A 107 2.48 -0.65 3.00
N VAL A 108 1.21 -1.04 2.87
CA VAL A 108 0.49 -1.73 3.96
C VAL A 108 1.07 -3.12 4.23
N PHE A 109 1.52 -3.85 3.20
CA PHE A 109 2.07 -5.20 3.36
C PHE A 109 3.30 -5.25 4.27
N PRO A 110 4.40 -4.50 4.01
CA PRO A 110 5.55 -4.51 4.91
C PRO A 110 5.20 -4.03 6.33
N ALA A 111 4.25 -3.11 6.50
CA ALA A 111 3.80 -2.67 7.82
C ALA A 111 3.07 -3.77 8.61
N VAL A 112 2.19 -4.51 7.94
CA VAL A 112 1.51 -5.69 8.51
C VAL A 112 2.53 -6.75 8.91
N ILE A 113 3.46 -7.07 8.00
CA ILE A 113 4.52 -8.06 8.23
C ILE A 113 5.38 -7.66 9.43
N GLN A 114 5.84 -6.41 9.49
CA GLN A 114 6.66 -5.92 10.58
C GLN A 114 5.93 -5.97 11.93
N THR A 115 4.63 -5.67 11.93
CA THR A 115 3.82 -5.75 13.15
C THR A 115 3.63 -7.18 13.63
N GLN A 116 3.32 -8.11 12.71
CA GLN A 116 3.21 -9.53 13.03
C GLN A 116 4.55 -10.11 13.50
N TRP A 117 5.65 -9.73 12.86
CA TRP A 117 7.00 -10.14 13.25
C TRP A 117 7.34 -9.67 14.66
N LYS A 118 7.00 -8.43 15.02
CA LYS A 118 7.24 -7.90 16.37
C LYS A 118 6.58 -8.78 17.44
N ILE A 119 5.35 -9.23 17.18
CA ILE A 119 4.58 -10.12 18.08
C ILE A 119 5.18 -11.55 18.09
N ALA A 120 5.48 -12.11 16.92
CA ALA A 120 6.07 -13.44 16.82
C ALA A 120 7.43 -13.52 17.53
N ARG A 121 8.27 -12.49 17.34
CA ARG A 121 9.57 -12.36 17.99
C ARG A 121 9.46 -12.24 19.50
N SER A 122 8.49 -11.49 20.03
CA SER A 122 8.27 -11.42 21.48
C SER A 122 7.84 -12.77 22.07
N ASN A 123 7.24 -13.64 21.26
CA ASN A 123 6.86 -15.00 21.63
C ASN A 123 7.98 -16.03 21.37
N GLY A 124 9.21 -15.59 21.05
CA GLY A 124 10.37 -16.46 20.85
C GLY A 124 10.45 -17.14 19.48
N MET A 125 9.59 -16.79 18.51
CA MET A 125 9.63 -17.36 17.16
C MET A 125 10.88 -16.92 16.41
N SER A 126 11.53 -17.84 15.71
CA SER A 126 12.64 -17.52 14.81
C SER A 126 12.15 -16.75 13.58
N LYS A 127 13.03 -15.94 12.98
CA LYS A 127 12.68 -15.18 11.77
C LYS A 127 12.37 -16.10 10.59
N ASP A 128 13.10 -17.21 10.48
CA ASP A 128 12.96 -18.17 9.39
C ASP A 128 11.60 -18.90 9.48
N ASP A 129 11.19 -19.32 10.68
CA ASP A 129 9.89 -19.94 10.91
C ASP A 129 8.74 -18.95 10.65
N PHE A 130 8.91 -17.69 11.07
CA PHE A 130 7.94 -16.63 10.81
C PHE A 130 7.73 -16.41 9.31
N ILE A 131 8.80 -16.25 8.55
CA ILE A 131 8.73 -16.00 7.11
C ILE A 131 8.15 -17.21 6.38
N LYS A 132 8.58 -18.43 6.74
CA LYS A 132 8.03 -19.66 6.18
C LYS A 132 6.52 -19.77 6.43
N GLY A 133 6.07 -19.46 7.66
CA GLY A 133 4.66 -19.43 8.01
C GLY A 133 3.87 -18.36 7.25
N LEU A 134 4.44 -17.16 7.13
CA LEU A 134 3.82 -16.02 6.45
C LEU A 134 3.57 -16.30 4.97
N VAL A 135 4.59 -16.72 4.23
CA VAL A 135 4.49 -16.95 2.77
C VAL A 135 3.58 -18.14 2.45
N ASN A 136 3.50 -19.14 3.35
CA ASN A 136 2.57 -20.26 3.20
C ASN A 136 1.11 -19.87 3.48
N LYS A 137 0.86 -18.98 4.45
CA LYS A 137 -0.49 -18.63 4.90
C LYS A 137 -1.12 -17.47 4.14
N GLU A 138 -0.32 -16.56 3.60
CA GLU A 138 -0.81 -15.33 2.99
C GLU A 138 -0.37 -15.21 1.51
N PRO A 139 -1.17 -15.75 0.57
CA PRO A 139 -0.89 -15.65 -0.86
C PRO A 139 -0.74 -14.21 -1.36
N LYS A 140 -1.40 -13.23 -0.73
CA LYS A 140 -1.33 -11.83 -1.18
C LYS A 140 0.04 -11.18 -0.98
N ILE A 141 0.89 -11.75 -0.13
CA ILE A 141 2.25 -11.25 0.15
C ILE A 141 3.27 -11.80 -0.87
N ARG A 142 2.96 -12.93 -1.51
CA ARG A 142 3.82 -13.57 -2.50
C ARG A 142 4.08 -12.63 -3.68
N ASP A 143 5.33 -12.58 -4.12
CA ASP A 143 5.80 -11.76 -5.25
C ASP A 143 5.53 -10.25 -5.15
N ARG A 144 5.05 -9.73 -4.01
CA ARG A 144 4.88 -8.27 -3.78
C ARG A 144 6.17 -7.57 -3.39
N CYS A 145 7.11 -8.32 -2.82
CA CYS A 145 8.46 -7.86 -2.51
C CYS A 145 9.44 -8.90 -3.03
N MET A 146 10.56 -8.45 -3.62
CA MET A 146 11.61 -9.36 -4.10
C MET A 146 12.10 -10.32 -3.00
N THR A 147 12.03 -9.92 -1.74
CA THR A 147 12.37 -10.78 -0.59
C THR A 147 11.47 -12.01 -0.46
N TYR A 148 10.19 -11.89 -0.82
CA TYR A 148 9.18 -12.94 -0.71
C TYR A 148 8.79 -13.51 -2.07
N SER A 149 9.57 -13.22 -3.11
CA SER A 149 9.33 -13.76 -4.44
C SER A 149 9.73 -15.23 -4.54
N ARG A 150 9.19 -15.94 -5.52
CA ARG A 150 9.57 -17.33 -5.79
C ARG A 150 11.05 -17.51 -6.12
N GLU A 151 11.65 -16.45 -6.66
CA GLU A 151 13.05 -16.44 -7.07
C GLU A 151 14.02 -16.06 -5.94
N SER A 152 13.50 -15.54 -4.83
CA SER A 152 14.27 -15.16 -3.65
C SER A 152 15.06 -16.33 -3.08
N GLU A 153 16.36 -16.12 -2.85
CA GLU A 153 17.22 -17.08 -2.15
C GLU A 153 16.66 -17.46 -0.78
N LEU A 154 16.09 -16.47 -0.07
CA LEU A 154 15.45 -16.69 1.23
C LEU A 154 14.31 -17.70 1.13
N VAL A 155 13.39 -17.51 0.17
CA VAL A 155 12.24 -18.38 -0.01
C VAL A 155 12.67 -19.79 -0.42
N ARG A 156 13.67 -19.90 -1.31
CA ARG A 156 14.24 -21.19 -1.74
C ARG A 156 14.89 -21.93 -0.56
N ARG A 157 15.69 -21.25 0.26
CA ARG A 157 16.33 -21.81 1.46
C ARG A 157 15.30 -22.33 2.47
N LEU A 158 14.18 -21.63 2.65
CA LEU A 158 13.14 -21.99 3.59
C LEU A 158 12.24 -23.15 3.12
N GLY A 159 12.38 -23.58 1.86
CA GLY A 159 11.60 -24.69 1.30
C GLY A 159 10.10 -24.41 1.27
N VAL A 160 9.72 -23.17 0.95
CA VAL A 160 8.32 -22.73 0.89
C VAL A 160 7.63 -23.34 -0.34
N SER A 161 6.42 -23.88 -0.15
CA SER A 161 5.59 -24.42 -1.24
C SER A 161 4.79 -23.29 -1.91
N TRP A 162 4.92 -23.21 -3.23
CA TRP A 162 4.21 -22.24 -4.07
C TRP A 162 2.87 -22.80 -4.54
#